data_AF-A0A3B0MWD7-F1
#
_entry.id   AF-A0A3B0MWD7-F1
#
_cell.length_a   1.000
_cell.length_b   1.000
_cell.length_c   1.000
_cell.angle_alpha   90.00
_cell.angle_beta   90.00
_cell.angle_gamma   90.00
#
_symmetry.space_group_name_H-M   'P 1'
#
loop_
_entity.id
_entity.type
_entity.pdbx_description
1 polymer ?
#
loop_
_entity_poly.entity_id
_entity_poly.type
_entity_poly.pdbx_seq_one_letter_code
_entity_poly.pdbx_strand_id
1 'polypeptide(L)'
;MVPEDTSSDFYLFDRLFNRTFSEYWTLFWQDYDFNKFNSVRKELNECLDFLQTHSLPQYFQQHSVSILVNKVVEAPKAHDTSDEPEFQRNIEKERLKKLRVVDELQQSFELLNIGCIHFDLISKNEQFEDVHTENLKYLMLPYLSAHVLFERPNMENRFSILKKVQIYLFEFMNTLSQMDILRPEELQLWETKFGKSSENSEMGVGGRRNEDGRSLRINQASFERDLKKSLTEIFSSSGSIENFIRFRSLEDSDREEFYRNTLLSILRLFSIQSLNHLNSIEMELPFVERRELNKLAFSNEPKTDVTTSSSKPWFLHIDTNSQLDPTLVRSLYKRMVFLPGHNLPTISLDECARIEMEMDVKTIGVKNRPKKRKSSSFDNSEEESEKSSVCTDEERNWDDWKDDHPKGQGNKDVNIG
;
A
#
# COMPACT_ATOMS: atom_id res chain seq x y z
N MET A 1 36.52 -5.72 -33.11
CA MET A 1 36.49 -6.40 -31.80
C MET A 1 37.58 -5.78 -30.93
N VAL A 2 37.23 -4.71 -30.21
CA VAL A 2 38.08 -4.17 -29.14
C VAL A 2 37.99 -5.14 -27.97
N PRO A 3 39.10 -5.55 -27.33
CA PRO A 3 39.06 -6.47 -26.20
C PRO A 3 38.16 -5.89 -25.11
N GLU A 4 37.20 -6.69 -24.65
CA GLU A 4 36.32 -6.34 -23.54
C GLU A 4 37.20 -6.17 -22.29
N ASP A 5 37.28 -4.96 -21.74
CA ASP A 5 37.74 -4.75 -20.36
C ASP A 5 36.66 -5.29 -19.41
N THR A 6 36.63 -6.62 -19.33
CA THR A 6 35.75 -7.43 -18.47
C THR A 6 35.89 -7.14 -16.98
N SER A 7 36.83 -6.27 -16.60
CA SER A 7 37.15 -5.85 -15.24
C SER A 7 36.86 -4.37 -14.96
N SER A 8 36.20 -3.63 -15.86
CA SER A 8 35.79 -2.25 -15.58
C SER A 8 34.57 -2.21 -14.64
N ASP A 9 34.53 -1.25 -13.70
CA ASP A 9 33.41 -1.09 -12.75
C ASP A 9 32.07 -0.96 -13.48
N PHE A 10 32.07 -0.21 -14.58
CA PHE A 10 30.89 0.00 -15.42
C PHE A 10 30.42 -1.28 -16.12
N TYR A 11 31.33 -2.16 -16.56
CA TYR A 11 30.94 -3.43 -17.19
C TYR A 11 30.24 -4.37 -16.21
N LEU A 12 30.77 -4.50 -14.97
CA LEU A 12 30.15 -5.32 -13.94
C LEU A 12 28.79 -4.76 -13.53
N PHE A 13 28.70 -3.44 -13.40
CA PHE A 13 27.46 -2.72 -13.13
C PHE A 13 26.41 -2.97 -14.23
N ASP A 14 26.80 -2.83 -15.49
CA ASP A 14 25.90 -3.02 -16.62
C ASP A 14 25.43 -4.48 -16.73
N ARG A 15 26.34 -5.43 -16.53
CA ARG A 15 26.03 -6.86 -16.51
C ARG A 15 25.03 -7.20 -15.40
N LEU A 16 25.20 -6.63 -14.21
CA LEU A 16 24.23 -6.79 -13.12
C LEU A 16 22.86 -6.24 -13.52
N PHE A 17 22.80 -5.03 -14.10
CA PHE A 17 21.54 -4.44 -14.56
C PHE A 17 20.83 -5.34 -15.60
N ASN A 18 21.54 -5.75 -16.64
CA ASN A 18 20.97 -6.54 -17.74
C ASN A 18 20.38 -7.86 -17.23
N ARG A 19 21.11 -8.55 -16.33
CA ARG A 19 20.67 -9.81 -15.73
C ARG A 19 19.49 -9.62 -14.79
N THR A 20 19.56 -8.65 -13.88
CA THR A 20 18.52 -8.37 -12.88
C THR A 20 17.22 -7.91 -13.51
N PHE A 21 17.29 -7.02 -14.51
CA PHE A 21 16.11 -6.58 -15.24
C PHE A 21 15.48 -7.74 -16.03
N SER A 22 16.28 -8.59 -16.68
CA SER A 22 15.74 -9.73 -17.42
C SER A 22 14.95 -10.66 -16.50
N GLU A 23 15.49 -11.02 -15.33
CA GLU A 23 14.78 -11.86 -14.35
C GLU A 23 13.59 -11.13 -13.72
N TYR A 24 13.68 -9.82 -13.49
CA TYR A 24 12.54 -9.01 -13.05
C TYR A 24 11.40 -9.03 -14.07
N TRP A 25 11.72 -8.86 -15.36
CA TRP A 25 10.72 -8.77 -16.41
C TRP A 25 10.02 -10.11 -16.63
N THR A 26 10.77 -11.22 -16.74
CA THR A 26 10.18 -12.57 -16.87
C THR A 26 9.27 -12.88 -15.69
N LEU A 27 9.67 -12.49 -14.48
CA LEU A 27 8.92 -12.75 -13.27
C LEU A 27 7.64 -11.92 -13.19
N PHE A 28 7.71 -10.59 -13.29
CA PHE A 28 6.54 -9.75 -13.02
C PHE A 28 5.65 -9.49 -14.24
N TRP A 29 6.15 -9.71 -15.46
CA TRP A 29 5.46 -9.32 -16.70
C TRP A 29 5.15 -10.48 -17.65
N GLN A 30 5.64 -11.70 -17.38
CA GLN A 30 5.33 -12.89 -18.19
C GLN A 30 4.63 -13.97 -17.36
N ASP A 31 5.36 -14.60 -16.43
CA ASP A 31 4.92 -15.87 -15.82
C ASP A 31 4.35 -15.71 -14.41
N TYR A 32 4.79 -14.70 -13.65
CA TYR A 32 4.50 -14.55 -12.22
C TYR A 32 4.77 -15.83 -11.40
N ASP A 33 5.77 -16.60 -11.83
CA ASP A 33 6.18 -17.86 -11.22
C ASP A 33 7.57 -17.73 -10.60
N PHE A 34 7.60 -17.62 -9.27
CA PHE A 34 8.83 -17.50 -8.48
C PHE A 34 9.70 -18.76 -8.52
N ASN A 35 9.20 -19.90 -9.02
CA ASN A 35 9.99 -21.13 -9.15
C ASN A 35 10.93 -21.09 -10.36
N LYS A 36 10.66 -20.22 -11.35
CA LYS A 36 11.48 -20.06 -12.55
C LYS A 36 12.59 -19.01 -12.39
N PHE A 37 12.65 -18.33 -11.25
CA PHE A 37 13.64 -17.29 -10.99
C PHE A 37 15.05 -17.88 -10.96
N ASN A 38 15.94 -17.37 -11.82
CA ASN A 38 17.35 -17.70 -11.73
C ASN A 38 18.06 -16.68 -10.85
N SER A 39 18.74 -17.17 -9.82
CA SER A 39 19.46 -16.30 -8.89
C SER A 39 20.52 -15.46 -9.60
N VAL A 40 20.55 -14.17 -9.24
CA VAL A 40 21.50 -13.13 -9.71
C VAL A 40 22.54 -12.81 -8.64
N ARG A 41 22.59 -13.60 -7.55
CA ARG A 41 23.58 -13.45 -6.45
C ARG A 41 25.02 -13.44 -6.94
N LYS A 42 25.33 -14.18 -7.99
CA LYS A 42 26.70 -14.26 -8.51
C LYS A 42 27.15 -12.90 -9.03
N GLU A 43 26.37 -12.31 -9.93
CA GLU A 43 26.61 -10.98 -10.49
C GLU A 43 26.58 -9.90 -9.39
N LEU A 44 25.65 -10.02 -8.44
CA LEU A 44 25.53 -9.10 -7.32
C LEU A 44 26.77 -9.12 -6.42
N ASN A 45 27.25 -10.31 -6.04
CA ASN A 45 28.46 -10.45 -5.23
C ASN A 45 29.70 -10.00 -5.99
N GLU A 46 29.84 -10.34 -7.27
CA GLU A 46 30.93 -9.85 -8.13
C GLU A 46 30.98 -8.31 -8.15
N CYS A 47 29.83 -7.66 -8.31
CA CYS A 47 29.73 -6.20 -8.31
C CYS A 47 29.99 -5.59 -6.92
N LEU A 48 29.44 -6.20 -5.86
CA LEU A 48 29.66 -5.75 -4.48
C LEU A 48 31.12 -5.84 -4.05
N ASP A 49 31.75 -6.98 -4.28
CA ASP A 49 33.14 -7.22 -3.91
C ASP A 49 34.04 -6.19 -4.59
N PHE A 50 33.77 -5.91 -5.86
CA PHE A 50 34.54 -4.94 -6.65
C PHE A 50 34.32 -3.49 -6.17
N LEU A 51 33.06 -3.06 -5.98
CA LEU A 51 32.73 -1.73 -5.48
C LEU A 51 33.28 -1.50 -4.06
N GLN A 52 33.25 -2.52 -3.20
CA GLN A 52 33.80 -2.43 -1.83
C GLN A 52 35.32 -2.30 -1.81
N THR A 53 36.01 -2.96 -2.73
CA THR A 53 37.48 -3.05 -2.69
C THR A 53 38.16 -1.95 -3.51
N HIS A 54 37.56 -1.50 -4.61
CA HIS A 54 38.23 -0.62 -5.58
C HIS A 54 37.65 0.79 -5.63
N SER A 55 36.33 0.97 -5.78
CA SER A 55 35.72 2.28 -6.05
C SER A 55 35.15 3.00 -4.83
N LEU A 56 34.49 2.30 -3.91
CA LEU A 56 33.74 2.89 -2.79
C LEU A 56 34.11 2.38 -1.38
N PRO A 57 35.38 2.10 -1.05
CA PRO A 57 35.73 1.50 0.25
C PRO A 57 35.28 2.32 1.47
N GLN A 58 35.32 3.66 1.40
CA GLN A 58 34.90 4.54 2.49
C GLN A 58 33.38 4.55 2.71
N TYR A 59 32.59 4.48 1.63
CA TYR A 59 31.12 4.44 1.71
C TYR A 59 30.64 3.18 2.43
N PHE A 60 31.20 2.02 2.08
CA PHE A 60 30.87 0.73 2.71
C PHE A 60 31.46 0.55 4.13
N GLN A 61 32.46 1.36 4.51
CA GLN A 61 33.00 1.39 5.88
C GLN A 61 32.17 2.28 6.82
N GLN A 62 31.64 3.41 6.34
CA GLN A 62 30.85 4.35 7.13
C GLN A 62 29.38 3.95 7.22
N HIS A 63 28.80 3.56 6.09
CA HIS A 63 27.51 2.93 6.05
C HIS A 63 27.76 1.45 6.24
N SER A 64 27.25 0.86 7.32
CA SER A 64 27.27 -0.59 7.55
C SER A 64 26.41 -1.32 6.49
N VAL A 65 26.81 -1.25 5.23
CA VAL A 65 26.18 -1.88 4.07
C VAL A 65 26.46 -3.39 4.08
N SER A 66 27.42 -3.85 4.90
CA SER A 66 27.52 -5.24 5.34
C SER A 66 26.20 -5.77 5.94
N ILE A 67 25.30 -4.89 6.39
CA ILE A 67 23.95 -5.23 6.84
C ILE A 67 23.00 -5.59 5.67
N LEU A 68 23.19 -5.02 4.48
CA LEU A 68 22.36 -5.35 3.31
C LEU A 68 22.60 -6.79 2.83
N VAL A 69 23.83 -7.29 2.97
CA VAL A 69 24.21 -8.65 2.55
C VAL A 69 24.02 -9.68 3.67
N ASN A 70 24.37 -9.36 4.93
CA ASN A 70 24.44 -10.38 5.99
C ASN A 70 23.20 -10.49 6.88
N LYS A 71 22.34 -9.48 7.02
CA LYS A 71 21.14 -9.61 7.89
C LYS A 71 20.01 -10.45 7.31
N VAL A 72 20.02 -10.74 6.00
CA VAL A 72 18.96 -11.54 5.33
C VAL A 72 19.39 -13.01 5.13
N VAL A 73 20.67 -13.33 5.34
CA VAL A 73 21.16 -14.73 5.31
C VAL A 73 20.71 -15.52 6.55
N GLU A 74 20.27 -14.84 7.61
CA GLU A 74 19.38 -15.48 8.57
C GLU A 74 18.02 -15.67 7.88
N ALA A 75 17.90 -16.79 7.17
CA ALA A 75 16.60 -17.34 6.82
C ALA A 75 15.70 -17.16 8.05
N PRO A 76 14.50 -16.57 7.91
CA PRO A 76 13.62 -16.37 9.05
C PRO A 76 13.55 -17.72 9.75
N LYS A 77 13.99 -17.75 11.02
CA LYS A 77 14.11 -18.99 11.79
C LYS A 77 12.86 -19.79 11.50
N ALA A 78 13.02 -20.92 10.83
CA ALA A 78 11.90 -21.79 10.55
C ALA A 78 11.32 -22.09 11.93
N HIS A 79 10.20 -21.49 12.26
CA HIS A 79 9.41 -21.96 13.38
C HIS A 79 9.17 -23.44 13.08
N ASP A 80 9.32 -24.30 14.08
CA ASP A 80 9.02 -25.72 13.92
C ASP A 80 7.53 -25.85 13.59
N THR A 81 7.19 -25.78 12.29
CA THR A 81 5.84 -25.92 11.77
C THR A 81 5.51 -27.40 11.56
N SER A 82 6.09 -28.31 12.37
CA SER A 82 5.78 -29.74 12.30
C SER A 82 4.31 -30.01 12.62
N ASP A 83 3.71 -29.13 13.42
CA ASP A 83 2.37 -29.30 14.00
C ASP A 83 1.28 -28.54 13.23
N GLU A 84 1.63 -27.75 12.21
CA GLU A 84 0.68 -27.00 11.38
C GLU A 84 0.13 -27.84 10.21
N PRO A 85 -1.14 -27.66 9.81
CA PRO A 85 -1.72 -28.33 8.66
C PRO A 85 -0.91 -28.08 7.38
N GLU A 86 -0.74 -29.11 6.54
CA GLU A 86 0.13 -29.08 5.35
C GLU A 86 -0.13 -27.89 4.42
N PHE A 87 -1.39 -27.44 4.35
CA PHE A 87 -1.81 -26.27 3.59
C PHE A 87 -1.13 -24.97 4.05
N GLN A 88 -1.09 -24.70 5.36
CA GLN A 88 -0.46 -23.49 5.90
C GLN A 88 1.05 -23.50 5.66
N ARG A 89 1.68 -24.66 5.82
CA ARG A 89 3.10 -24.86 5.51
C ARG A 89 3.42 -24.58 4.05
N ASN A 90 2.54 -24.96 3.11
CA ASN A 90 2.75 -24.68 1.68
C ASN A 90 2.61 -23.19 1.36
N ILE A 91 1.62 -22.50 1.95
CA ILE A 91 1.48 -21.03 1.82
C ILE A 91 2.73 -20.33 2.34
N GLU A 92 3.20 -20.72 3.53
CA GLU A 92 4.37 -20.09 4.14
C GLU A 92 5.64 -20.35 3.33
N LYS A 93 5.81 -21.56 2.77
CA LYS A 93 6.90 -21.86 1.83
C LYS A 93 6.86 -20.95 0.59
N GLU A 94 5.70 -20.77 -0.03
CA GLU A 94 5.54 -19.87 -1.18
C GLU A 94 5.83 -18.41 -0.79
N ARG A 95 5.35 -17.96 0.37
CA ARG A 95 5.62 -16.63 0.92
C ARG A 95 7.12 -16.39 1.12
N LEU A 96 7.83 -17.35 1.72
CA LEU A 96 9.27 -17.28 1.96
C LEU A 96 10.09 -17.37 0.68
N LYS A 97 9.63 -18.13 -0.33
CA LYS A 97 10.23 -18.10 -1.68
C LYS A 97 10.11 -16.71 -2.30
N LYS A 98 8.89 -16.15 -2.34
CA LYS A 98 8.65 -14.79 -2.86
C LYS A 98 9.53 -13.77 -2.13
N LEU A 99 9.61 -13.85 -0.79
CA LEU A 99 10.45 -12.97 0.01
C LEU A 99 11.93 -13.05 -0.40
N ARG A 100 12.49 -14.25 -0.55
CA ARG A 100 13.90 -14.43 -0.96
C ARG A 100 14.19 -13.81 -2.33
N VAL A 101 13.29 -14.00 -3.30
CA VAL A 101 13.46 -13.45 -4.66
C VAL A 101 13.36 -11.92 -4.64
N VAL A 102 12.35 -11.38 -3.95
CA VAL A 102 12.15 -9.94 -3.78
C VAL A 102 13.34 -9.29 -3.08
N ASP A 103 13.87 -9.90 -2.01
CA ASP A 103 15.01 -9.36 -1.27
C ASP A 103 16.29 -9.34 -2.14
N GLU A 104 16.48 -10.35 -3.00
CA GLU A 104 17.62 -10.42 -3.93
C GLU A 104 17.53 -9.36 -5.05
N LEU A 105 16.35 -9.19 -5.65
CA LEU A 105 16.11 -8.12 -6.61
C LEU A 105 16.24 -6.74 -5.96
N GLN A 106 15.75 -6.56 -4.73
CA GLN A 106 15.83 -5.30 -4.01
C GLN A 106 17.30 -4.89 -3.77
N GLN A 107 18.12 -5.81 -3.26
CA GLN A 107 19.54 -5.54 -3.04
C GLN A 107 20.25 -5.17 -4.35
N SER A 108 19.90 -5.87 -5.44
CA SER A 108 20.44 -5.59 -6.76
C SER A 108 20.10 -4.17 -7.23
N PHE A 109 18.82 -3.77 -7.17
CA PHE A 109 18.41 -2.44 -7.59
C PHE A 109 18.92 -1.33 -6.67
N GLU A 110 19.04 -1.57 -5.36
CA GLU A 110 19.65 -0.60 -4.43
C GLU A 110 21.14 -0.38 -4.75
N LEU A 111 21.88 -1.46 -5.04
CA LEU A 111 23.27 -1.35 -5.50
C LEU A 111 23.38 -0.62 -6.83
N LEU A 112 22.46 -0.92 -7.76
CA LEU A 112 22.41 -0.25 -9.06
C LEU A 112 22.14 1.26 -8.92
N ASN A 113 21.24 1.67 -8.02
CA ASN A 113 21.03 3.10 -7.74
C ASN A 113 22.30 3.78 -7.20
N ILE A 114 23.03 3.12 -6.29
CA ILE A 114 24.30 3.65 -5.75
C ILE A 114 25.33 3.82 -6.88
N GLY A 115 25.47 2.82 -7.75
CA GLY A 115 26.40 2.91 -8.88
C GLY A 115 26.01 3.97 -9.90
N CYS A 116 24.72 4.16 -10.20
CA CYS A 116 24.26 5.25 -11.08
C CYS A 116 24.68 6.64 -10.56
N ILE A 117 24.57 6.86 -9.25
CA ILE A 117 24.99 8.12 -8.62
C ILE A 117 26.52 8.24 -8.66
N HIS A 118 27.24 7.14 -8.41
CA HIS A 118 28.70 7.13 -8.40
C HIS A 118 29.32 7.41 -9.78
N PHE A 119 28.77 6.83 -10.84
CA PHE A 119 29.25 7.02 -12.21
C PHE A 119 28.68 8.27 -12.89
N ASP A 120 27.79 9.02 -12.21
CA ASP A 120 27.12 10.22 -12.73
C ASP A 120 26.50 10.01 -14.13
N LEU A 121 25.81 8.87 -14.31
CA LEU A 121 25.36 8.41 -15.63
C LEU A 121 24.25 9.28 -16.23
N ILE A 122 23.49 9.95 -15.38
CA ILE A 122 22.34 10.79 -15.74
C ILE A 122 22.39 12.03 -14.85
N SER A 123 22.47 13.20 -15.48
CA SER A 123 22.42 14.45 -14.74
C SER A 123 20.98 14.85 -14.42
N LYS A 124 20.77 15.55 -13.30
CA LYS A 124 19.42 15.97 -12.84
C LYS A 124 18.71 16.93 -13.79
N ASN A 125 19.44 17.62 -14.67
CA ASN A 125 18.90 18.64 -15.58
C ASN A 125 19.00 18.23 -17.05
N GLU A 126 19.24 16.94 -17.31
CA GLU A 126 19.41 16.41 -18.66
C GLU A 126 18.04 16.22 -19.32
N GLN A 127 17.90 16.62 -20.59
CA GLN A 127 16.71 16.29 -21.37
C GLN A 127 16.80 14.85 -21.86
N PHE A 128 15.66 14.23 -22.15
CA PHE A 128 15.66 12.85 -22.64
C PHE A 128 16.62 12.68 -23.82
N GLU A 129 16.56 13.59 -24.81
CA GLU A 129 17.39 13.61 -26.03
C GLU A 129 18.90 13.68 -25.78
N ASP A 130 19.31 14.32 -24.69
CA ASP A 130 20.73 14.52 -24.36
C ASP A 130 21.36 13.29 -23.69
N VAL A 131 20.55 12.43 -23.08
CA VAL A 131 21.04 11.21 -22.43
C VAL A 131 21.51 10.19 -23.46
N HIS A 132 22.73 9.68 -23.23
CA HIS A 132 23.30 8.61 -24.05
C HIS A 132 22.41 7.37 -24.05
N THR A 133 22.17 6.79 -25.23
CA THR A 133 21.18 5.73 -25.44
C THR A 133 21.41 4.50 -24.56
N GLU A 134 22.66 4.14 -24.25
CA GLU A 134 22.98 3.02 -23.35
C GLU A 134 22.60 3.30 -21.88
N ASN A 135 22.59 4.57 -21.47
CA ASN A 135 22.30 4.98 -20.09
C ASN A 135 20.81 5.16 -19.81
N LEU A 136 19.98 5.33 -20.85
CA LEU A 136 18.53 5.54 -20.71
C LEU A 136 17.84 4.46 -19.89
N LYS A 137 18.34 3.22 -19.91
CA LYS A 137 17.77 2.11 -19.15
C LYS A 137 17.81 2.33 -17.64
N TYR A 138 18.77 3.11 -17.15
CA TYR A 138 18.90 3.39 -15.72
C TYR A 138 17.82 4.35 -15.19
N LEU A 139 17.12 5.08 -16.06
CA LEU A 139 15.93 5.88 -15.67
C LEU A 139 14.82 5.00 -15.07
N MET A 140 14.82 3.70 -15.35
CA MET A 140 13.87 2.75 -14.80
C MET A 140 14.12 2.39 -13.33
N LEU A 141 15.35 2.61 -12.81
CA LEU A 141 15.76 2.10 -11.50
C LEU A 141 14.89 2.55 -10.31
N PRO A 142 14.44 3.82 -10.21
CA PRO A 142 13.56 4.22 -9.11
C PRO A 142 12.24 3.45 -9.14
N TYR A 143 11.64 3.26 -10.33
CA TYR A 143 10.43 2.45 -10.49
C TYR A 143 10.67 0.97 -10.14
N LEU A 144 11.73 0.36 -10.65
CA LEU A 144 12.05 -1.05 -10.40
C LEU A 144 12.22 -1.32 -8.90
N SER A 145 12.92 -0.41 -8.21
CA SER A 145 13.12 -0.44 -6.76
C SER A 145 11.80 -0.32 -6.01
N ALA A 146 10.93 0.60 -6.44
CA ALA A 146 9.61 0.80 -5.87
C ALA A 146 8.70 -0.42 -6.04
N HIS A 147 8.65 -0.98 -7.25
CA HIS A 147 7.79 -2.12 -7.58
C HIS A 147 8.17 -3.38 -6.78
N VAL A 148 9.47 -3.70 -6.71
CA VAL A 148 9.95 -4.85 -5.93
C VAL A 148 9.63 -4.68 -4.45
N LEU A 149 9.80 -3.48 -3.89
CA LEU A 149 9.41 -3.18 -2.51
C LEU A 149 7.90 -3.27 -2.29
N PHE A 150 7.10 -2.79 -3.24
CA PHE A 150 5.64 -2.87 -3.19
C PHE A 150 5.15 -4.32 -3.15
N GLU A 151 5.80 -5.21 -3.88
CA GLU A 151 5.49 -6.64 -3.96
C GLU A 151 5.93 -7.47 -2.75
N ARG A 152 6.63 -6.87 -1.78
CA ARG A 152 7.15 -7.60 -0.62
C ARG A 152 6.02 -8.19 0.23
N PRO A 153 6.03 -9.51 0.52
CA PRO A 153 4.93 -10.20 1.20
C PRO A 153 4.87 -9.98 2.72
N ASN A 154 5.79 -9.20 3.30
CA ASN A 154 5.90 -9.01 4.74
C ASN A 154 5.01 -7.85 5.20
N MET A 155 4.17 -8.10 6.21
CA MET A 155 3.37 -7.06 6.85
C MET A 155 4.15 -6.30 7.92
N GLU A 156 5.21 -6.89 8.47
CA GLU A 156 6.08 -6.24 9.44
C GLU A 156 6.81 -5.08 8.75
N ASN A 157 6.61 -3.86 9.25
CA ASN A 157 7.12 -2.61 8.66
C ASN A 157 6.47 -2.21 7.32
N ARG A 158 5.28 -2.74 6.98
CA ARG A 158 4.58 -2.38 5.73
C ARG A 158 4.39 -0.86 5.61
N PHE A 159 4.08 -0.17 6.71
CA PHE A 159 3.95 1.30 6.70
C PHE A 159 5.22 2.01 6.19
N SER A 160 6.37 1.68 6.78
CA SER A 160 7.66 2.26 6.39
C SER A 160 8.05 1.88 4.97
N ILE A 161 7.75 0.65 4.54
CA ILE A 161 7.97 0.19 3.17
C ILE A 161 7.13 1.01 2.20
N LEU A 162 5.83 1.17 2.45
CA LEU A 162 4.94 1.95 1.58
C LEU A 162 5.38 3.41 1.46
N LYS A 163 5.84 4.03 2.56
CA LYS A 163 6.42 5.38 2.50
C LYS A 163 7.68 5.43 1.64
N LYS A 164 8.57 4.43 1.75
CA LYS A 164 9.76 4.32 0.88
C LYS A 164 9.37 4.14 -0.59
N VAL A 165 8.37 3.30 -0.88
CA VAL A 165 7.82 3.09 -2.23
C VAL A 165 7.26 4.40 -2.79
N GLN A 166 6.50 5.17 -2.00
CA GLN A 166 6.01 6.48 -2.43
C GLN A 166 7.17 7.37 -2.87
N ILE A 167 8.23 7.49 -2.07
CA ILE A 167 9.39 8.32 -2.39
C ILE A 167 10.00 7.93 -3.74
N TYR A 168 10.23 6.64 -3.98
CA TYR A 168 10.78 6.17 -5.25
C TYR A 168 9.86 6.38 -6.45
N LEU A 169 8.54 6.20 -6.29
CA LEU A 169 7.57 6.49 -7.35
C LEU A 169 7.47 7.99 -7.62
N PHE A 170 7.54 8.84 -6.59
CA PHE A 170 7.60 10.30 -6.74
C PHE A 170 8.87 10.72 -7.47
N GLU A 171 10.02 10.17 -7.10
CA GLU A 171 11.28 10.41 -7.80
C GLU A 171 11.17 10.04 -9.28
N PHE A 172 10.69 8.84 -9.59
CA PHE A 172 10.47 8.38 -10.96
C PHE A 172 9.53 9.29 -11.77
N MET A 173 8.36 9.63 -11.22
CA MET A 173 7.39 10.46 -11.92
C MET A 173 7.87 11.90 -12.11
N ASN A 174 8.61 12.44 -11.12
CA ASN A 174 9.21 13.77 -11.25
C ASN A 174 10.32 13.80 -12.31
N THR A 175 11.17 12.78 -12.40
CA THR A 175 12.19 12.72 -13.45
C THR A 175 11.57 12.59 -14.84
N LEU A 176 10.55 11.72 -15.00
CA LEU A 176 9.82 11.62 -16.26
C LEU A 176 9.08 12.92 -16.64
N SER A 177 8.56 13.65 -15.65
CA SER A 177 7.91 14.95 -15.86
C SER A 177 8.92 16.02 -16.29
N GLN A 178 10.14 16.01 -15.74
CA GLN A 178 11.19 16.97 -16.10
C GLN A 178 11.78 16.72 -17.49
N MET A 179 11.75 15.45 -17.94
CA MET A 179 12.24 15.02 -19.25
C MET A 179 11.16 15.00 -20.34
N ASP A 180 9.96 15.54 -20.07
CA ASP A 180 8.81 15.58 -21.00
C ASP A 180 8.42 14.20 -21.59
N ILE A 181 8.61 13.13 -20.82
CA ILE A 181 8.29 11.75 -21.25
C ILE A 181 6.81 11.41 -21.04
N LEU A 182 6.19 12.03 -20.02
CA LEU A 182 4.80 11.78 -19.61
C LEU A 182 3.81 12.19 -20.71
N ARG A 183 2.73 11.41 -20.86
CA ARG A 183 1.64 11.80 -21.76
C ARG A 183 0.89 13.00 -21.20
N PRO A 184 0.26 13.84 -22.03
CA PRO A 184 -0.51 15.01 -21.56
C PRO A 184 -1.57 14.65 -20.52
N GLU A 185 -2.27 13.53 -20.69
CA GLU A 185 -3.27 13.03 -19.73
C GLU A 185 -2.65 12.63 -18.38
N GLU A 186 -1.47 12.02 -18.41
CA GLU A 186 -0.73 11.58 -17.20
C GLU A 186 -0.14 12.78 -16.47
N LEU A 187 0.41 13.74 -17.21
CA LEU A 187 0.97 14.96 -16.68
C LEU A 187 -0.11 15.81 -15.99
N GLN A 188 -1.28 15.96 -16.61
CA GLN A 188 -2.43 16.62 -15.97
C GLN A 188 -2.85 15.91 -14.68
N LEU A 189 -2.92 14.58 -14.68
CA LEU A 189 -3.25 13.82 -13.48
C LEU A 189 -2.17 13.97 -12.39
N TRP A 190 -0.90 13.98 -12.79
CA TRP A 190 0.24 14.14 -11.91
C TRP A 190 0.24 15.52 -11.24
N GLU A 191 0.09 16.59 -12.02
CA GLU A 191 0.06 17.96 -11.52
C GLU A 191 -1.18 18.25 -10.66
N THR A 192 -2.35 17.72 -11.04
CA THR A 192 -3.58 17.93 -10.25
C THR A 192 -3.54 17.23 -8.90
N LYS A 193 -2.92 16.04 -8.82
CA LYS A 193 -2.82 15.28 -7.56
C LYS A 193 -1.61 15.65 -6.71
N PHE A 194 -0.49 16.02 -7.34
CA PHE A 194 0.82 16.09 -6.68
C PHE A 194 1.61 17.37 -7.01
N GLY A 195 1.04 18.31 -7.77
CA GLY A 195 1.67 19.58 -8.11
C GLY A 195 2.01 20.43 -6.88
N LYS A 196 3.23 21.00 -6.87
CA LYS A 196 3.74 21.85 -5.79
C LYS A 196 3.20 23.29 -5.89
N SER A 197 1.91 23.47 -5.64
CA SER A 197 1.30 24.73 -5.19
C SER A 197 -0.22 24.60 -5.21
N SER A 198 -0.88 24.62 -4.05
CA SER A 198 -1.93 25.61 -3.75
C SER A 198 -2.61 25.26 -2.42
N GLU A 199 -2.32 26.08 -1.40
CA GLU A 199 -3.11 26.25 -0.18
C GLU A 199 -4.53 26.83 -0.46
N ASN A 200 -5.12 26.62 -1.65
CA ASN A 200 -6.40 27.24 -2.07
C ASN A 200 -7.26 26.38 -3.02
N SER A 201 -7.10 25.05 -3.11
CA SER A 201 -8.03 24.21 -3.89
C SER A 201 -9.14 23.54 -3.06
N GLU A 202 -9.54 24.17 -1.95
CA GLU A 202 -10.88 23.98 -1.36
C GLU A 202 -11.85 24.98 -2.01
N MET A 203 -12.07 24.85 -3.32
CA MET A 203 -13.24 25.46 -3.95
C MET A 203 -13.77 24.45 -4.97
N GLY A 204 -14.93 23.88 -4.63
CA GLY A 204 -15.53 22.77 -5.34
C GLY A 204 -15.69 23.03 -6.83
N VAL A 205 -15.18 22.11 -7.64
CA VAL A 205 -15.69 21.87 -9.00
C VAL A 205 -16.60 20.64 -8.92
N GLY A 206 -17.74 20.85 -8.26
CA GLY A 206 -18.89 19.99 -8.42
C GLY A 206 -19.48 20.19 -9.81
N GLY A 207 -19.65 19.09 -10.54
CA GLY A 207 -20.52 19.05 -11.73
C GLY A 207 -19.80 19.23 -13.06
N ARG A 208 -19.07 18.20 -13.52
CA ARG A 208 -18.93 17.85 -14.96
C ARG A 208 -18.19 16.52 -15.29
N ARG A 209 -17.82 15.66 -14.32
CA ARG A 209 -16.65 14.75 -14.50
C ARG A 209 -16.88 13.22 -14.46
N ASN A 210 -18.09 12.68 -14.65
CA ASN A 210 -18.26 11.21 -14.60
C ASN A 210 -18.08 10.48 -15.95
N GLU A 211 -18.45 11.10 -17.09
CA GLU A 211 -18.22 10.46 -18.40
C GLU A 211 -16.75 10.55 -18.83
N ASP A 212 -16.12 11.73 -18.65
CA ASP A 212 -14.71 11.95 -19.02
C ASP A 212 -13.72 11.15 -18.15
N GLY A 213 -14.01 10.97 -16.86
CA GLY A 213 -13.14 10.20 -15.97
C GLY A 213 -13.11 8.71 -16.31
N ARG A 214 -14.24 8.16 -16.77
CA ARG A 214 -14.33 6.75 -17.20
C ARG A 214 -13.64 6.55 -18.54
N SER A 215 -13.86 7.44 -19.51
CA SER A 215 -13.21 7.35 -20.81
C SER A 215 -11.69 7.50 -20.70
N LEU A 216 -11.18 8.41 -19.85
CA LEU A 216 -9.75 8.53 -19.57
C LEU A 216 -9.15 7.25 -18.99
N ARG A 217 -9.81 6.62 -18.01
CA ARG A 217 -9.37 5.34 -17.45
C ARG A 217 -9.37 4.22 -18.49
N ILE A 218 -10.38 4.18 -19.36
CA ILE A 218 -10.47 3.20 -20.45
C ILE A 218 -9.31 3.41 -21.44
N ASN A 219 -9.06 4.66 -21.84
CA ASN A 219 -7.97 5.01 -22.77
C ASN A 219 -6.59 4.67 -22.17
N GLN A 220 -6.40 4.94 -20.88
CA GLN A 220 -5.18 4.58 -20.17
C GLN A 220 -4.99 3.06 -20.13
N ALA A 221 -6.03 2.31 -19.81
CA ALA A 221 -5.98 0.84 -19.77
C ALA A 221 -5.78 0.22 -21.17
N SER A 222 -6.41 0.77 -22.22
CA SER A 222 -6.20 0.30 -23.59
C SER A 222 -4.76 0.55 -24.04
N PHE A 223 -4.22 1.74 -23.75
CA PHE A 223 -2.85 2.09 -24.08
C PHE A 223 -1.83 1.25 -23.32
N GLU A 224 -2.04 1.01 -22.01
CA GLU A 224 -1.22 0.10 -21.21
C GLU A 224 -1.19 -1.30 -21.83
N ARG A 225 -2.34 -1.82 -22.24
CA ARG A 225 -2.46 -3.13 -22.88
C ARG A 225 -1.73 -3.18 -24.22
N ASP A 226 -1.82 -2.14 -25.03
CA ASP A 226 -1.18 -2.08 -26.34
C ASP A 226 0.35 -1.98 -26.21
N LEU A 227 0.85 -1.20 -25.25
CA LEU A 227 2.29 -1.17 -24.91
C LEU A 227 2.79 -2.53 -24.44
N LYS A 228 2.07 -3.20 -23.53
CA LYS A 228 2.42 -4.55 -23.05
C LYS A 228 2.55 -5.53 -24.22
N LYS A 229 1.59 -5.53 -25.13
CA LYS A 229 1.61 -6.41 -26.33
C LYS A 229 2.82 -6.12 -27.22
N SER A 230 3.02 -4.85 -27.58
CA SER A 230 4.16 -4.45 -28.42
C SER A 230 5.49 -4.88 -27.80
N LEU A 231 5.69 -4.65 -26.50
CA LEU A 231 6.91 -5.05 -25.81
C LEU A 231 7.10 -6.58 -25.76
N THR A 232 6.02 -7.35 -25.52
CA THR A 232 6.11 -8.82 -25.56
C THR A 232 6.49 -9.36 -26.93
N GLU A 233 6.00 -8.74 -28.01
CA GLU A 233 6.36 -9.11 -29.38
C GLU A 233 7.83 -8.79 -29.67
N ILE A 234 8.30 -7.62 -29.23
CA ILE A 234 9.70 -7.19 -29.38
C ILE A 234 10.64 -8.13 -28.64
N PHE A 235 10.38 -8.45 -27.37
CA PHE A 235 11.21 -9.37 -26.61
C PHE A 235 11.23 -10.78 -27.20
N SER A 236 10.10 -11.22 -27.77
CA SER A 236 10.02 -12.50 -28.48
C SER A 236 10.88 -12.50 -29.74
N SER A 237 10.85 -11.39 -30.50
CA SER A 237 11.65 -11.22 -31.72
C SER A 237 13.16 -11.10 -31.45
N SER A 238 13.55 -10.52 -30.30
CA SER A 238 14.94 -10.36 -29.90
C SER A 238 15.56 -11.64 -29.29
N GLY A 239 14.78 -12.72 -29.15
CA GLY A 239 15.19 -14.02 -28.60
C GLY A 239 15.30 -14.06 -27.08
N SER A 240 15.96 -13.08 -26.46
CA SER A 240 16.05 -12.93 -25.00
C SER A 240 16.01 -11.46 -24.60
N ILE A 241 15.36 -11.17 -23.46
CA ILE A 241 15.32 -9.83 -22.86
C ILE A 241 16.73 -9.36 -22.51
N GLU A 242 17.59 -10.25 -22.00
CA GLU A 242 18.98 -9.93 -21.67
C GLU A 242 19.76 -9.46 -22.91
N ASN A 243 19.58 -10.13 -24.05
CA ASN A 243 20.24 -9.77 -25.30
C ASN A 243 19.76 -8.41 -25.81
N PHE A 244 18.47 -8.12 -25.67
CA PHE A 244 17.91 -6.83 -26.05
C PHE A 244 18.52 -5.68 -25.22
N ILE A 245 18.65 -5.86 -23.89
CA ILE A 245 19.09 -4.79 -22.99
C ILE A 245 20.61 -4.58 -23.00
N ARG A 246 21.38 -5.62 -23.35
CA ARG A 246 22.84 -5.54 -23.58
C ARG A 246 23.21 -4.74 -24.85
N PHE A 247 22.34 -3.82 -25.28
CA PHE A 247 22.54 -2.97 -26.44
C PHE A 247 23.85 -2.16 -26.32
N ARG A 248 24.54 -2.01 -27.46
CA ARG A 248 25.75 -1.20 -27.62
C ARG A 248 25.62 -0.36 -28.89
N SER A 249 25.84 0.94 -28.79
CA SER A 249 25.61 1.92 -29.89
C SER A 249 26.55 1.73 -31.09
N LEU A 250 27.64 0.97 -30.95
CA LEU A 250 28.73 0.85 -31.93
C LEU A 250 28.37 0.21 -33.29
N GLU A 251 27.17 -0.33 -33.49
CA GLU A 251 26.90 -1.25 -34.60
C GLU A 251 25.88 -0.78 -35.65
N ASP A 252 24.91 0.11 -35.35
CA ASP A 252 23.87 0.54 -36.31
C ASP A 252 22.98 1.69 -35.80
N SER A 253 22.79 2.77 -36.59
CA SER A 253 21.93 3.92 -36.24
C SER A 253 20.46 3.53 -36.15
N ASP A 254 19.98 2.66 -37.04
CA ASP A 254 18.57 2.24 -37.07
C ASP A 254 18.24 1.39 -35.82
N ARG A 255 19.21 0.60 -35.34
CA ARG A 255 19.05 -0.18 -34.10
C ARG A 255 19.07 0.71 -32.87
N GLU A 256 19.86 1.78 -32.88
CA GLU A 256 19.88 2.74 -31.78
C GLU A 256 18.53 3.44 -31.62
N GLU A 257 17.94 3.95 -32.70
CA GLU A 257 16.61 4.57 -32.66
C GLU A 257 15.53 3.57 -32.21
N PHE A 258 15.60 2.33 -32.70
CA PHE A 258 14.70 1.27 -32.27
C PHE A 258 14.82 0.97 -30.77
N TYR A 259 16.04 0.83 -30.25
CA TYR A 259 16.31 0.60 -28.83
C TYR A 259 15.86 1.79 -27.95
N ARG A 260 16.06 3.00 -28.43
CA ARG A 260 15.63 4.23 -27.74
C ARG A 260 14.11 4.33 -27.63
N ASN A 261 13.40 4.07 -28.73
CA ASN A 261 11.93 4.09 -28.77
C ASN A 261 11.28 3.00 -27.90
N THR A 262 11.94 1.84 -27.81
CA THR A 262 11.49 0.74 -26.96
C THR A 262 11.72 1.02 -25.48
N LEU A 263 12.87 1.60 -25.10
CA LEU A 263 13.07 2.11 -23.74
C LEU A 263 12.04 3.18 -23.37
N LEU A 264 11.74 4.11 -24.27
CA LEU A 264 10.68 5.11 -24.07
C LEU A 264 9.31 4.44 -23.84
N SER A 265 9.01 3.37 -24.57
CA SER A 265 7.79 2.59 -24.41
C SER A 265 7.72 1.89 -23.05
N ILE A 266 8.84 1.36 -22.54
CA ILE A 266 8.94 0.77 -21.20
C ILE A 266 8.76 1.85 -20.13
N LEU A 267 9.40 3.01 -20.25
CA LEU A 267 9.25 4.13 -19.30
C LEU A 267 7.80 4.61 -19.23
N ARG A 268 7.12 4.73 -20.38
CA ARG A 268 5.69 5.06 -20.42
C ARG A 268 4.82 4.00 -19.76
N LEU A 269 5.11 2.72 -19.99
CA LEU A 269 4.39 1.63 -19.31
C LEU A 269 4.56 1.72 -17.78
N PHE A 270 5.78 1.96 -17.32
CA PHE A 270 6.09 2.11 -15.89
C PHE A 270 5.47 3.38 -15.30
N SER A 271 5.30 4.46 -16.07
CA SER A 271 4.62 5.67 -15.60
C SER A 271 3.14 5.40 -15.29
N ILE A 272 2.46 4.61 -16.13
CA ILE A 272 1.07 4.20 -15.91
C ILE A 272 0.97 3.33 -14.65
N GLN A 273 1.86 2.35 -14.50
CA GLN A 273 1.89 1.52 -13.30
C GLN A 273 2.20 2.33 -12.05
N SER A 274 3.09 3.30 -12.13
CA SER A 274 3.44 4.18 -10.99
C SER A 274 2.20 4.89 -10.46
N LEU A 275 1.35 5.44 -11.36
CA LEU A 275 0.09 6.05 -10.98
C LEU A 275 -0.88 5.03 -10.34
N ASN A 276 -0.96 3.81 -10.87
CA ASN A 276 -1.78 2.74 -10.31
C ASN A 276 -1.32 2.35 -8.89
N HIS A 277 -0.01 2.17 -8.69
CA HIS A 277 0.58 1.87 -7.39
C HIS A 277 0.38 3.02 -6.41
N LEU A 278 0.57 4.28 -6.81
CA LEU A 278 0.31 5.42 -5.94
C LEU A 278 -1.14 5.48 -5.48
N ASN A 279 -2.10 5.25 -6.37
CA ASN A 279 -3.52 5.15 -5.99
C ASN A 279 -3.76 3.97 -5.03
N SER A 280 -3.13 2.82 -5.25
CA SER A 280 -3.24 1.67 -4.34
C SER A 280 -2.65 1.98 -2.96
N ILE A 281 -1.52 2.68 -2.90
CA ILE A 281 -0.84 3.03 -1.65
C ILE A 281 -1.64 4.11 -0.89
N GLU A 282 -2.23 5.07 -1.61
CA GLU A 282 -3.14 6.07 -1.03
C GLU A 282 -4.31 5.40 -0.29
N MET A 283 -4.86 4.33 -0.86
CA MET A 283 -5.93 3.55 -0.23
C MET A 283 -5.43 2.67 0.92
N GLU A 284 -4.23 2.09 0.82
CA GLU A 284 -3.68 1.15 1.83
C GLU A 284 -3.16 1.86 3.09
N LEU A 285 -2.48 3.01 2.93
CA LEU A 285 -1.76 3.70 4.01
C LEU A 285 -2.60 3.99 5.26
N PRO A 286 -3.82 4.54 5.18
CA PRO A 286 -4.62 4.87 6.36
C PRO A 286 -4.95 3.64 7.22
N PHE A 287 -5.12 2.47 6.60
CA PHE A 287 -5.41 1.23 7.32
C PHE A 287 -4.17 0.68 8.01
N VAL A 288 -3.02 0.74 7.33
CA VAL A 288 -1.74 0.27 7.91
C VAL A 288 -1.30 1.19 9.04
N GLU A 289 -1.47 2.50 8.90
CA GLU A 289 -1.19 3.48 9.96
C GLU A 289 -2.03 3.20 11.21
N ARG A 290 -3.35 3.03 11.06
CA ARG A 290 -4.24 2.67 12.17
C ARG A 290 -3.82 1.36 12.83
N ARG A 291 -3.37 0.37 12.05
CA ARG A 291 -2.86 -0.90 12.59
C ARG A 291 -1.61 -0.69 13.45
N GLU A 292 -0.65 0.11 13.00
CA GLU A 292 0.56 0.41 13.76
C GLU A 292 0.24 1.20 15.04
N LEU A 293 -0.64 2.20 14.95
CA LEU A 293 -1.11 2.95 16.12
C LEU A 293 -1.80 2.05 17.14
N ASN A 294 -2.67 1.14 16.68
CA ASN A 294 -3.32 0.15 17.56
C ASN A 294 -2.28 -0.79 18.20
N LYS A 295 -1.28 -1.26 17.44
CA LYS A 295 -0.21 -2.10 17.97
C LYS A 295 0.54 -1.42 19.12
N LEU A 296 0.80 -0.10 19.00
CA LEU A 296 1.43 0.71 20.04
C LEU A 296 0.49 0.98 21.23
N ALA A 297 -0.81 1.19 20.98
CA ALA A 297 -1.79 1.41 22.04
C ALA A 297 -1.96 0.16 22.93
N PHE A 298 -2.03 -1.03 22.32
CA PHE A 298 -2.21 -2.30 23.03
C PHE A 298 -0.90 -2.95 23.50
N SER A 299 0.28 -2.44 23.11
CA SER A 299 1.55 -2.93 23.66
C SER A 299 1.84 -2.42 25.07
N ASN A 300 1.18 -1.34 25.49
CA ASN A 300 1.41 -0.69 26.78
C ASN A 300 0.40 -1.10 27.86
N GLU A 301 -0.61 -1.90 27.51
CA GLU A 301 -1.45 -2.50 28.53
C GLU A 301 -0.63 -3.59 29.25
N PRO A 302 -0.55 -3.56 30.60
CA PRO A 302 -0.02 -4.71 31.31
C PRO A 302 -0.84 -5.91 30.84
N LYS A 303 -0.17 -6.96 30.38
CA LYS A 303 -0.80 -8.27 30.15
C LYS A 303 -1.40 -8.70 31.48
N THR A 304 -2.62 -8.25 31.76
CA THR A 304 -3.43 -8.90 32.78
C THR A 304 -3.58 -10.29 32.25
N ASP A 305 -2.98 -11.25 32.93
CA ASP A 305 -3.32 -12.67 32.83
C ASP A 305 -4.78 -12.81 33.25
N VAL A 306 -5.69 -12.27 32.44
CA VAL A 306 -7.04 -12.75 32.40
C VAL A 306 -6.85 -14.13 31.79
N THR A 307 -6.80 -15.13 32.66
CA THR A 307 -7.19 -16.48 32.31
C THR A 307 -8.62 -16.37 31.77
N THR A 308 -8.76 -15.93 30.51
CA THR A 308 -9.96 -16.17 29.74
C THR A 308 -9.98 -17.68 29.67
N SER A 309 -10.73 -18.30 30.56
CA SER A 309 -11.04 -19.71 30.47
C SER A 309 -11.35 -19.95 29.00
N SER A 310 -10.59 -20.82 28.35
CA SER A 310 -10.80 -21.18 26.95
C SER A 310 -12.10 -21.98 26.84
N SER A 311 -13.23 -21.39 27.25
CA SER A 311 -14.53 -21.89 26.86
C SER A 311 -14.54 -21.68 25.36
N LYS A 312 -14.15 -22.74 24.66
CA LYS A 312 -14.35 -22.92 23.24
C LYS A 312 -15.73 -22.33 22.93
N PRO A 313 -15.88 -21.52 21.87
CA PRO A 313 -17.16 -20.95 21.52
C PRO A 313 -18.19 -22.07 21.56
N TRP A 314 -19.34 -21.85 22.23
CA TRP A 314 -20.33 -22.91 22.41
C TRP A 314 -20.86 -23.33 21.04
N PHE A 315 -20.27 -24.38 20.49
CA PHE A 315 -20.74 -25.06 19.29
C PHE A 315 -21.71 -26.15 19.73
N LEU A 316 -22.91 -26.14 19.17
CA LEU A 316 -23.87 -27.21 19.36
C LEU A 316 -23.32 -28.45 18.61
N HIS A 317 -22.72 -29.39 19.34
CA HIS A 317 -22.41 -30.71 18.77
C HIS A 317 -23.71 -31.52 18.69
N ILE A 318 -24.19 -31.75 17.48
CA ILE A 318 -25.26 -32.72 17.24
C ILE A 318 -24.56 -34.04 16.95
N ASP A 319 -24.53 -34.93 17.93
CA ASP A 319 -24.02 -36.28 17.75
C ASP A 319 -24.83 -36.99 16.67
N THR A 320 -24.16 -37.76 15.80
CA THR A 320 -24.77 -38.54 14.72
C THR A 320 -25.76 -39.61 15.22
N ASN A 321 -25.82 -39.84 16.54
CA ASN A 321 -26.76 -40.73 17.22
C ASN A 321 -28.02 -40.02 17.75
N SER A 322 -28.15 -38.70 17.54
CA SER A 322 -29.33 -37.95 17.96
C SER A 322 -30.53 -38.33 17.07
N GLN A 323 -31.60 -38.86 17.68
CA GLN A 323 -32.89 -39.18 17.01
C GLN A 323 -33.69 -37.92 16.61
N LEU A 324 -33.01 -36.82 16.32
CA LEU A 324 -33.65 -35.58 15.86
C LEU A 324 -33.85 -35.65 14.35
N ASP A 325 -35.06 -35.31 13.90
CA ASP A 325 -35.38 -35.27 12.48
C ASP A 325 -34.39 -34.36 11.71
N PRO A 326 -33.78 -34.83 10.60
CA PRO A 326 -32.81 -34.05 9.83
C PRO A 326 -33.34 -32.71 9.33
N THR A 327 -34.65 -32.61 9.09
CA THR A 327 -35.35 -31.38 8.71
C THR A 327 -35.40 -30.36 9.85
N LEU A 328 -35.63 -30.82 11.09
CA LEU A 328 -35.60 -29.97 12.28
C LEU A 328 -34.19 -29.43 12.52
N VAL A 329 -33.18 -30.30 12.42
CA VAL A 329 -31.76 -29.92 12.55
C VAL A 329 -31.37 -28.86 11.51
N ARG A 330 -31.74 -29.07 10.24
CA ARG A 330 -31.51 -28.09 9.17
C ARG A 330 -32.20 -26.74 9.44
N SER A 331 -33.42 -26.77 9.99
CA SER A 331 -34.16 -25.55 10.32
C SER A 331 -33.49 -24.75 11.45
N LEU A 332 -32.95 -25.45 12.46
CA LEU A 332 -32.21 -24.84 13.57
C LEU A 332 -30.90 -24.21 13.08
N TYR A 333 -30.12 -24.91 12.24
CA TYR A 333 -28.92 -24.34 11.63
C TYR A 333 -29.20 -23.11 10.79
N LYS A 334 -30.24 -23.14 9.94
CA LYS A 334 -30.60 -21.98 9.12
C LYS A 334 -30.93 -20.75 9.98
N ARG A 335 -31.50 -20.96 11.17
CA ARG A 335 -31.82 -19.89 12.12
C ARG A 335 -30.61 -19.42 12.94
N MET A 336 -29.56 -20.23 13.03
CA MET A 336 -28.32 -19.93 13.77
C MET A 336 -27.19 -19.34 12.91
N VAL A 337 -27.35 -19.26 11.59
CA VAL A 337 -26.37 -18.63 10.68
C VAL A 337 -26.87 -17.24 10.32
N PHE A 338 -25.95 -16.27 10.22
CA PHE A 338 -26.23 -14.84 9.97
C PHE A 338 -26.96 -14.10 11.11
N LEU A 339 -26.69 -14.45 12.37
CA LEU A 339 -27.08 -13.55 13.46
C LEU A 339 -26.22 -12.28 13.46
N PRO A 340 -26.80 -11.12 13.80
CA PRO A 340 -26.03 -9.91 14.03
C PRO A 340 -25.01 -10.13 15.15
N GLY A 341 -23.78 -9.64 14.99
CA GLY A 341 -22.72 -9.73 16.00
C GLY A 341 -22.93 -8.88 17.25
N HIS A 342 -24.13 -8.36 17.47
CA HIS A 342 -24.52 -7.58 18.64
C HIS A 342 -25.79 -8.16 19.25
N ASN A 343 -25.98 -7.97 20.55
CA ASN A 343 -27.17 -8.46 21.24
C ASN A 343 -28.40 -7.71 20.70
N LEU A 344 -29.27 -8.44 20.01
CA LEU A 344 -30.57 -7.91 19.61
C LEU A 344 -31.41 -7.62 20.85
N PRO A 345 -32.32 -6.63 20.79
CA PRO A 345 -33.28 -6.39 21.86
C PRO A 345 -34.08 -7.65 22.11
N THR A 346 -33.97 -8.20 23.32
CA THR A 346 -34.74 -9.38 23.75
C THR A 346 -36.18 -9.01 24.13
N ILE A 347 -36.49 -7.72 24.19
CA ILE A 347 -37.77 -7.19 24.65
C ILE A 347 -38.62 -6.76 23.46
N SER A 348 -39.91 -7.09 23.49
CA SER A 348 -40.84 -6.64 22.46
C SER A 348 -41.13 -5.14 22.61
N LEU A 349 -41.55 -4.47 21.54
CA LEU A 349 -41.94 -3.06 21.58
C LEU A 349 -43.05 -2.80 22.61
N ASP A 350 -44.00 -3.72 22.72
CA ASP A 350 -45.10 -3.64 23.70
C ASP A 350 -44.59 -3.77 25.14
N GLU A 351 -43.64 -4.67 25.39
CA GLU A 351 -43.03 -4.84 26.71
C GLU A 351 -42.11 -3.66 27.08
N CYS A 352 -41.41 -3.09 26.10
CA CYS A 352 -40.66 -1.87 26.27
C CYS A 352 -41.57 -0.68 26.64
N ALA A 353 -42.71 -0.53 25.95
CA ALA A 353 -43.71 0.49 26.25
C ALA A 353 -44.33 0.31 27.64
N ARG A 354 -44.55 -0.93 28.08
CA ARG A 354 -45.04 -1.22 29.45
C ARG A 354 -44.01 -0.87 30.51
N ILE A 355 -42.73 -1.18 30.28
CA ILE A 355 -41.65 -0.83 31.20
C ILE A 355 -41.51 0.70 31.28
N GLU A 356 -41.58 1.39 30.15
CA GLU A 356 -41.55 2.86 30.12
C GLU A 356 -42.76 3.48 30.84
N MET A 357 -43.98 2.99 30.60
CA MET A 357 -45.17 3.41 31.35
C MET A 357 -45.06 3.10 32.84
N GLU A 358 -44.52 1.94 33.21
CA GLU A 358 -44.37 1.56 34.62
C GLU A 358 -43.29 2.41 35.32
N MET A 359 -42.21 2.74 34.60
CA MET A 359 -41.18 3.67 35.05
C MET A 359 -41.74 5.09 35.18
N ASP A 360 -42.56 5.54 34.24
CA ASP A 360 -43.25 6.84 34.31
C ASP A 360 -44.25 6.91 35.46
N VAL A 361 -45.05 5.86 35.67
CA VAL A 361 -45.98 5.77 36.81
C VAL A 361 -45.22 5.78 38.14
N LYS A 362 -44.04 5.16 38.20
CA LYS A 362 -43.17 5.16 39.40
C LYS A 362 -42.39 6.47 39.59
N THR A 363 -42.01 7.18 38.53
CA THR A 363 -41.21 8.42 38.62
C THR A 363 -42.07 9.68 38.73
N ILE A 364 -43.27 9.70 38.14
CA ILE A 364 -44.22 10.84 38.22
C ILE A 364 -44.86 10.95 39.62
N GLY A 365 -44.81 9.88 40.42
CA GLY A 365 -45.30 9.85 41.81
C GLY A 365 -44.27 10.18 42.91
N VAL A 366 -42.96 10.14 42.64
CA VAL A 366 -41.92 10.44 43.65
C VAL A 366 -41.33 11.84 43.41
N LYS A 367 -42.17 12.86 43.60
CA LYS A 367 -41.71 14.17 44.05
C LYS A 367 -41.29 14.07 45.51
N ASN A 368 -40.11 13.53 45.75
CA ASN A 368 -39.36 13.75 46.99
C ASN A 368 -37.87 13.91 46.67
N ARG A 369 -37.55 14.94 45.86
CA ARG A 369 -36.25 15.61 45.94
C ARG A 369 -36.49 16.88 46.76
N PRO A 370 -35.83 17.05 47.92
CA PRO A 370 -36.15 18.15 48.82
C PRO A 370 -35.79 19.48 48.14
N LYS A 371 -36.82 20.27 47.82
CA LYS A 371 -36.66 21.71 47.62
C LYS A 371 -36.16 22.28 48.95
N LYS A 372 -34.87 22.60 49.03
CA LYS A 372 -34.35 23.50 50.06
C LYS A 372 -35.05 24.85 49.88
N ARG A 373 -36.16 25.04 50.58
CA ARG A 373 -36.68 26.36 50.91
C ARG A 373 -35.66 26.99 51.86
N LYS A 374 -34.72 27.78 51.34
CA LYS A 374 -34.03 28.77 52.18
C LYS A 374 -34.99 29.93 52.34
N SER A 375 -35.52 30.06 53.54
CA SER A 375 -36.11 31.29 54.05
C SER A 375 -35.12 32.44 53.90
N SER A 376 -35.66 33.56 53.41
CA SER A 376 -35.20 34.94 53.56
C SER A 376 -33.98 35.16 54.46
N SER A 377 -32.84 35.41 53.83
CA SER A 377 -32.00 36.55 54.22
C SER A 377 -31.49 37.20 52.96
N PHE A 378 -31.67 38.51 52.91
CA PHE A 378 -31.20 39.43 51.89
C PHE A 378 -29.66 39.34 51.85
N ASP A 379 -29.06 38.94 50.73
CA ASP A 379 -27.73 39.44 50.35
C ASP A 379 -27.50 39.27 48.84
N ASN A 380 -26.98 40.35 48.24
CA ASN A 380 -26.77 40.53 46.81
C ASN A 380 -25.64 39.62 46.28
N SER A 381 -25.84 39.01 45.11
CA SER A 381 -24.74 38.70 44.19
C SER A 381 -25.27 38.54 42.76
N GLU A 382 -24.87 39.45 41.88
CA GLU A 382 -25.25 39.54 40.45
C GLU A 382 -24.75 38.35 39.60
N GLU A 383 -23.97 37.41 40.17
CA GLU A 383 -23.31 36.32 39.43
C GLU A 383 -24.19 35.09 39.11
N GLU A 384 -25.38 34.96 39.70
CA GLU A 384 -26.28 33.81 39.44
C GLU A 384 -27.19 34.01 38.21
N SER A 385 -27.44 35.27 37.82
CA SER A 385 -28.27 35.59 36.65
C SER A 385 -27.56 35.20 35.36
N GLU A 386 -26.27 35.53 35.23
CA GLU A 386 -25.48 35.23 34.03
C GLU A 386 -25.29 33.72 33.82
N LYS A 387 -25.11 32.93 34.88
CA LYS A 387 -24.98 31.46 34.76
C LYS A 387 -26.28 30.80 34.32
N SER A 388 -27.44 31.33 34.75
CA SER A 388 -28.73 30.80 34.31
C SER A 388 -29.05 31.15 32.86
N SER A 389 -28.66 32.35 32.39
CA SER A 389 -28.83 32.74 30.99
C SER A 389 -27.88 32.00 30.06
N VAL A 390 -26.61 31.85 30.47
CA VAL A 390 -25.61 31.08 29.71
C VAL A 390 -26.01 29.62 29.59
N CYS A 391 -26.55 29.00 30.65
CA CYS A 391 -27.06 27.63 30.58
C CYS A 391 -28.21 27.47 29.58
N THR A 392 -29.10 28.46 29.48
CA THR A 392 -30.18 28.45 28.49
C THR A 392 -29.71 28.74 27.07
N ASP A 393 -28.63 29.51 26.90
CA ASP A 393 -28.06 29.81 25.59
C ASP A 393 -27.23 28.62 25.06
N GLU A 394 -26.56 27.87 25.94
CA GLU A 394 -25.90 26.61 25.61
C GLU A 394 -26.91 25.52 25.19
N GLU A 395 -28.06 25.42 25.87
CA GLU A 395 -29.15 24.51 25.47
C GLU A 395 -29.75 24.88 24.11
N ARG A 396 -29.90 26.18 23.81
CA ARG A 396 -30.38 26.66 22.50
C ARG A 396 -29.37 26.40 21.39
N ASN A 397 -28.09 26.71 21.61
CA ASN A 397 -27.03 26.42 20.64
C ASN A 397 -26.91 24.92 20.35
N TRP A 398 -27.21 24.07 21.34
CA TRP A 398 -27.20 22.62 21.15
C TRP A 398 -28.39 22.14 20.30
N ASP A 399 -29.56 22.78 20.45
CA ASP A 399 -30.72 22.51 19.60
C ASP A 399 -30.49 22.97 18.16
N ASP A 400 -29.98 24.20 17.96
CA ASP A 400 -29.63 24.74 16.64
C ASP A 400 -28.58 23.86 15.92
N TRP A 401 -27.56 23.38 16.66
CA TRP A 401 -26.57 22.46 16.11
C TRP A 401 -27.20 21.12 15.67
N LYS A 402 -28.19 20.61 16.40
CA LYS A 402 -28.86 19.35 16.03
C LYS A 402 -29.80 19.50 14.85
N ASP A 403 -30.38 20.67 14.64
CA ASP A 403 -31.15 21.00 13.45
C ASP A 403 -30.25 21.11 12.20
N ASP A 404 -29.05 21.69 12.35
CA ASP A 404 -28.05 21.75 11.27
C ASP A 404 -27.39 20.39 10.97
N HIS A 405 -27.40 19.45 11.92
CA HIS A 405 -26.79 18.11 11.80
C HIS A 405 -27.82 16.99 11.92
N PRO A 406 -28.81 16.90 11.00
CA PRO A 406 -29.87 15.90 11.07
C PRO A 406 -29.27 14.48 10.96
N LYS A 407 -29.61 13.63 11.93
CA LYS A 407 -29.15 12.23 11.96
C LYS A 407 -29.46 11.53 10.65
N GLY A 408 -28.45 10.93 10.03
CA GLY A 408 -28.57 10.19 8.77
C GLY A 408 -28.16 10.94 7.51
N GLN A 409 -27.58 12.15 7.62
CA GLN A 409 -27.01 12.89 6.48
C GLN A 409 -25.90 12.12 5.73
N GLY A 410 -25.20 11.19 6.41
CA GLY A 410 -24.10 10.40 5.83
C GLY A 410 -24.51 9.15 5.03
N ASN A 411 -25.81 8.83 4.91
CA ASN A 411 -26.27 7.61 4.21
C ASN A 411 -27.45 7.88 3.26
N LYS A 412 -27.45 9.03 2.57
CA LYS A 412 -28.48 9.38 1.57
C LYS A 412 -28.05 9.13 0.13
N ASP A 413 -26.78 8.83 -0.11
CA ASP A 413 -26.32 8.49 -1.45
C ASP A 413 -26.27 6.97 -1.65
N VAL A 414 -27.28 6.53 -2.42
CA VAL A 414 -27.32 5.32 -3.26
C VAL A 414 -27.88 4.05 -2.61
N ASN A 415 -29.16 3.80 -2.89
CA ASN A 415 -29.60 2.53 -3.46
C ASN A 415 -30.79 2.80 -4.40
N ILE A 416 -30.49 3.13 -5.66
CA ILE A 416 -31.46 3.03 -6.75
C ILE A 416 -31.20 1.66 -7.38
N GLY A 417 -32.17 0.76 -7.21
CA GLY A 417 -32.14 -0.60 -7.76
C GLY A 417 -32.39 -0.66 -9.25
#